data_AF-A0A439Y485-F1
#
_entry.id   AF-A0A439Y485-F1
#
_cell.length_a   1.000
_cell.length_b   1.000
_cell.length_c   1.000
_cell.angle_alpha   90.00
_cell.angle_beta   90.00
_cell.angle_gamma   90.00
#
_symmetry.space_group_name_H-M   'P 1'
#
loop_
_entity.id
_entity.type
_entity.pdbx_description
1 polymer ?
#
loop_
_entity_poly.entity_id
_entity_poly.type
_entity_poly.pdbx_seq_one_letter_code
_entity_poly.pdbx_strand_id
1 'polypeptide(L)'
;MYRLRLLYLGAALAVSGCAADYLNNYDTMTLASGDANATSRLLQTIDPFNPQSNDTHIEGDGQRSTAVVQRYRGVALPTTARGRVPKSDVDLDCAGGRGDNPVVQGPVTVGPSDPNGLDRNHNGIGCES
;
A
#
# COMPACT_ATOMS: atom_id res chain seq x y z
N MET A 1 60.08 56.35 -0.06
CA MET A 1 58.96 56.22 0.92
C MET A 1 57.64 55.76 0.31
N TYR A 2 57.32 56.08 -0.95
CA TYR A 2 56.06 55.64 -1.60
C TYR A 2 55.96 54.13 -1.89
N ARG A 3 57.07 53.45 -2.21
CA ARG A 3 57.08 52.00 -2.50
C ARG A 3 56.65 51.14 -1.30
N LEU A 4 57.06 51.53 -0.10
CA LEU A 4 56.69 50.84 1.13
C LEU A 4 55.20 51.02 1.45
N ARG A 5 54.66 52.23 1.23
CA ARG A 5 53.22 52.52 1.40
C ARG A 5 52.36 51.73 0.43
N LEU A 6 52.78 51.59 -0.83
CA LEU A 6 52.09 50.79 -1.84
C LEU A 6 52.08 49.30 -1.47
N LEU A 7 53.18 48.77 -0.93
CA LEU A 7 53.25 47.39 -0.44
C LEU A 7 52.30 47.14 0.73
N TYR A 8 52.23 48.05 1.71
CA TYR A 8 51.29 47.91 2.84
C TYR A 8 49.82 48.00 2.41
N LEU A 9 49.49 48.89 1.47
CA LEU A 9 48.12 49.02 0.95
C LEU A 9 47.70 47.79 0.15
N GLY A 10 48.60 47.22 -0.65
CA GLY A 10 48.35 45.96 -1.37
C GLY A 10 48.17 44.77 -0.44
N ALA A 11 49.00 44.66 0.61
CA ALA A 11 48.89 43.59 1.61
C ALA A 11 47.57 43.67 2.40
N ALA A 12 47.13 44.88 2.78
CA ALA A 12 45.85 45.06 3.49
C ALA A 12 44.65 44.64 2.62
N LEU A 13 44.65 44.99 1.34
CA LEU A 13 43.61 44.59 0.37
C LEU A 13 43.56 43.08 0.12
N ALA A 14 44.73 42.44 0.02
CA ALA A 14 44.81 40.99 -0.19
C ALA A 14 44.28 40.20 1.02
N VAL A 15 44.60 40.64 2.25
CA VAL A 15 44.15 39.98 3.48
C VAL A 15 42.66 40.20 3.73
N SER A 16 42.09 41.37 3.35
CA SER A 16 40.65 41.61 3.50
C SER A 16 39.79 40.81 2.50
N GLY A 17 40.36 40.39 1.36
CA GLY A 17 39.67 39.57 0.36
C GLY A 17 39.48 38.10 0.77
N CYS A 18 40.42 37.52 1.53
CA CYS A 18 40.33 36.12 1.98
C CYS A 18 39.29 35.88 3.09
N ALA A 19 38.81 36.93 3.77
CA ALA A 19 37.79 36.82 4.79
C ALA A 19 36.36 36.78 4.23
N ALA A 20 36.15 37.15 2.96
CA ALA A 20 34.83 37.27 2.37
C ALA A 20 34.13 35.91 2.13
N ASP A 21 34.89 34.90 1.68
CA ASP A 21 34.35 33.53 1.55
C ASP A 21 34.13 32.85 2.91
N TYR A 22 34.93 33.22 3.92
CA TYR A 22 34.74 32.76 5.29
C TYR A 22 33.48 33.36 5.94
N LEU A 23 33.17 34.63 5.66
CA LEU A 23 31.95 35.29 6.16
C LEU A 23 30.67 34.78 5.49
N ASN A 24 30.73 34.38 4.21
CA ASN A 24 29.57 33.85 3.48
C ASN A 24 29.13 32.46 3.96
N ASN A 25 30.04 31.65 4.52
CA ASN A 25 29.67 30.33 5.06
C ASN A 25 29.17 30.39 6.52
N TYR A 26 29.20 31.56 7.17
CA TYR A 26 28.64 31.72 8.53
C TYR A 26 27.11 31.78 8.56
N ASP A 27 26.47 32.06 7.43
CA ASP A 27 25.00 32.07 7.32
C ASP A 27 24.37 30.68 7.51
N THR A 28 25.18 29.61 7.47
CA THR A 28 24.71 28.24 7.71
C THR A 28 24.67 27.83 9.19
N MET A 29 25.21 28.63 10.12
CA MET A 29 25.36 28.21 11.53
C MET A 29 24.51 28.98 12.56
N THR A 30 23.91 30.13 12.23
CA THR A 30 23.15 30.93 13.20
C THR A 30 21.69 31.22 12.82
N LEU A 31 21.33 31.28 11.54
CA LEU A 31 19.94 31.54 11.12
C LEU A 31 19.11 30.25 10.95
N ALA A 32 19.76 29.12 10.69
CA ALA A 32 19.14 27.80 10.57
C ALA A 32 19.33 26.89 11.81
N SER A 33 20.14 27.30 12.80
CA SER A 33 20.38 26.53 14.04
C SER A 33 19.43 26.86 15.18
N GLY A 34 18.57 27.89 15.02
CA GLY A 34 17.63 28.35 16.04
C GLY A 34 16.62 27.28 16.48
N ASP A 35 16.43 26.24 15.67
CA ASP A 35 15.56 25.12 15.98
C ASP A 35 16.31 23.79 16.00
N ALA A 36 17.61 23.79 16.38
CA ALA A 36 18.41 22.58 16.52
C ALA A 36 17.74 21.51 17.41
N ASN A 37 16.97 21.95 18.42
CA ASN A 37 16.16 21.06 19.25
C ASN A 37 14.94 20.49 18.48
N ALA A 38 14.30 21.27 17.61
CA ALA A 38 13.21 20.79 16.75
C ALA A 38 13.71 19.88 15.61
N THR A 39 14.86 20.19 15.00
CA THR A 39 15.53 19.31 14.02
C THR A 39 16.02 18.03 14.68
N SER A 40 16.55 18.09 15.90
CA SER A 40 16.94 16.89 16.67
C SER A 40 15.72 16.04 17.00
N ARG A 41 14.57 16.64 17.33
CA ARG A 41 13.32 15.90 17.54
C ARG A 41 12.85 15.17 16.28
N LEU A 42 12.94 15.80 15.10
CA LEU A 42 12.62 15.15 13.82
C LEU A 42 13.55 13.96 13.51
N LEU A 43 14.87 14.13 13.73
CA LEU A 43 15.86 13.08 13.43
C LEU A 43 15.86 11.92 14.44
N GLN A 44 15.45 12.17 15.69
CA GLN A 44 15.44 11.19 16.78
C GLN A 44 14.04 10.66 17.12
N THR A 45 13.04 10.91 16.26
CA THR A 45 11.70 10.34 16.48
C THR A 45 11.76 8.83 16.32
N ILE A 46 11.47 8.11 17.40
CA ILE A 46 11.36 6.65 17.39
C ILE A 46 10.05 6.29 16.69
N ASP A 47 10.19 5.64 15.54
CA ASP A 47 9.13 5.23 14.61
C ASP A 47 8.36 6.41 13.97
N PRO A 48 8.95 7.08 12.96
CA PRO A 48 8.34 8.24 12.30
C PRO A 48 7.16 7.89 11.39
N PHE A 49 6.84 6.61 11.23
CA PHE A 49 5.81 6.15 10.32
C PHE A 49 4.45 6.03 10.99
N ASN A 50 3.39 6.14 10.19
CA ASN A 50 2.03 5.81 10.64
C ASN A 50 2.02 4.36 11.15
N PRO A 51 1.43 4.05 12.34
CA PRO A 51 1.33 2.69 12.87
C PRO A 51 0.82 1.64 11.87
N GLN A 52 -0.07 2.05 10.95
CA GLN A 52 -0.58 1.18 9.89
C GLN A 52 0.49 0.78 8.84
N SER A 53 1.65 1.44 8.84
CA SER A 53 2.79 1.10 7.98
C SER A 53 3.56 -0.12 8.50
N ASN A 54 3.43 -0.44 9.78
CA ASN A 54 3.95 -1.69 10.36
C ASN A 54 2.98 -2.86 10.13
N ASP A 55 1.84 -2.60 9.49
CA ASP A 55 0.89 -3.64 9.16
C ASP A 55 1.38 -4.48 7.98
N THR A 56 1.89 -5.67 8.29
CA THR A 56 2.27 -6.67 7.29
C THR A 56 1.12 -7.61 6.97
N HIS A 57 -0.07 -7.35 7.53
CA HIS A 57 -1.26 -8.12 7.25
C HIS A 57 -1.78 -7.81 5.84
N ILE A 58 -1.83 -8.84 5.01
CA ILE A 58 -2.47 -8.74 3.70
C ILE A 58 -3.97 -9.00 3.93
N GLU A 59 -4.77 -7.93 3.90
CA GLU A 59 -6.24 -7.91 4.03
C GLU A 59 -7.00 -8.73 2.95
N GLY A 60 -6.28 -9.48 2.12
CA GLY A 60 -6.83 -10.23 1.00
C GLY A 60 -6.21 -11.62 0.88
N ASP A 61 -7.07 -12.61 0.69
CA ASP A 61 -6.66 -13.96 0.32
C ASP A 61 -6.09 -13.97 -1.11
N GLY A 62 -4.93 -14.62 -1.27
CA GLY A 62 -4.33 -14.82 -2.59
C GLY A 62 -5.28 -15.54 -3.55
N GLN A 63 -6.20 -16.36 -3.02
CA GLN A 63 -7.21 -17.07 -3.79
C GLN A 63 -8.18 -16.11 -4.50
N ARG A 64 -8.77 -15.13 -3.81
CA ARG A 64 -9.62 -14.10 -4.46
C ARG A 64 -8.88 -13.31 -5.54
N SER A 65 -7.60 -12.98 -5.31
CA SER A 65 -6.79 -12.29 -6.32
C SER A 65 -6.53 -13.17 -7.55
N THR A 66 -6.21 -14.44 -7.36
CA THR A 66 -6.04 -15.40 -8.47
C THR A 66 -7.34 -15.62 -9.24
N ALA A 67 -8.49 -15.59 -8.55
CA ALA A 67 -9.79 -15.75 -9.17
C ALA A 67 -10.11 -14.59 -10.13
N VAL A 68 -9.83 -13.35 -9.72
CA VAL A 68 -9.98 -12.18 -10.60
C VAL A 68 -9.07 -12.29 -11.83
N VAL A 69 -7.81 -12.68 -11.64
CA VAL A 69 -6.85 -12.86 -12.75
C VAL A 69 -7.31 -13.94 -13.73
N GLN A 70 -7.83 -15.07 -13.25
CA GLN A 70 -8.35 -16.15 -14.09
C GLN A 70 -9.58 -15.70 -14.88
N ARG A 71 -10.49 -14.93 -14.25
CA ARG A 71 -11.66 -14.34 -14.91
C ARG A 71 -11.25 -13.40 -16.05
N TYR A 72 -10.25 -12.54 -15.84
CA TYR A 72 -9.72 -11.67 -16.90
C TYR A 72 -9.06 -12.44 -18.04
N ARG A 73 -8.41 -13.58 -17.74
CA ARG A 73 -7.82 -14.46 -18.76
C ARG A 73 -8.85 -15.26 -19.54
N GLY A 74 -10.15 -15.10 -19.27
CA GLY A 74 -11.21 -15.92 -19.85
C GLY A 74 -11.13 -17.39 -19.45
N VAL A 75 -10.33 -17.71 -18.43
CA VAL A 75 -10.22 -19.07 -17.89
C VAL A 75 -11.33 -19.22 -16.86
N ALA A 76 -12.25 -20.16 -17.11
CA ALA A 76 -13.23 -20.55 -16.11
C ALA A 76 -12.48 -20.94 -14.82
N LEU A 77 -12.85 -20.29 -13.71
CA LEU A 77 -12.28 -20.56 -12.39
C LEU A 77 -12.27 -22.07 -12.14
N PRO A 78 -11.15 -22.64 -11.68
CA PRO A 78 -11.11 -24.06 -11.38
C PRO A 78 -12.19 -24.32 -10.33
N THR A 79 -13.08 -25.24 -10.68
CA THR A 79 -14.17 -25.74 -9.85
C THR A 79 -13.70 -26.27 -8.49
N THR A 80 -12.39 -26.37 -8.24
CA THR A 80 -11.78 -26.78 -6.97
C THR A 80 -11.75 -25.68 -5.90
N ALA A 81 -11.93 -24.40 -6.26
CA ALA A 81 -12.14 -23.32 -5.29
C ALA A 81 -13.62 -23.18 -4.89
N ARG A 82 -14.52 -23.90 -5.57
CA ARG A 82 -15.96 -23.89 -5.36
C ARG A 82 -16.42 -25.27 -4.92
N GLY A 83 -17.42 -25.35 -4.04
CA GLY A 83 -18.05 -26.63 -3.79
C GLY A 83 -18.70 -27.15 -5.09
N ARG A 84 -18.80 -28.46 -5.25
CA ARG A 84 -19.75 -29.03 -6.21
C ARG A 84 -21.07 -29.26 -5.49
N VAL A 85 -22.19 -28.93 -6.12
CA VAL A 85 -23.51 -29.29 -5.58
C VAL A 85 -23.54 -30.81 -5.39
N PRO A 86 -23.77 -31.31 -4.16
CA PRO A 86 -23.87 -32.75 -3.92
C PRO A 86 -25.06 -33.30 -4.71
N LYS A 87 -24.89 -34.48 -5.30
CA LYS A 87 -25.99 -35.16 -5.98
C LYS A 87 -26.98 -35.62 -4.92
N SER A 88 -28.14 -35.00 -4.90
CA SER A 88 -29.17 -35.17 -3.89
C SER A 88 -30.52 -35.33 -4.58
N ASP A 89 -31.36 -36.22 -4.06
CA ASP A 89 -32.74 -36.41 -4.52
C ASP A 89 -33.71 -35.45 -3.79
N VAL A 90 -33.20 -34.70 -2.81
CA VAL A 90 -33.91 -33.61 -2.14
C VAL A 90 -33.43 -32.27 -2.65
N ASP A 91 -34.36 -31.33 -2.75
CA ASP A 91 -34.10 -29.93 -3.09
C ASP A 91 -33.11 -29.32 -2.07
N LEU A 92 -32.20 -28.49 -2.55
CA LEU A 92 -31.13 -27.93 -1.75
C LEU A 92 -31.24 -26.42 -1.77
N ASP A 93 -31.11 -25.78 -0.61
CA ASP A 93 -31.15 -24.32 -0.48
C ASP A 93 -29.76 -23.73 -0.28
N CYS A 94 -29.58 -22.44 -0.57
CA CYS A 94 -28.40 -21.71 -0.12
C CYS A 94 -28.51 -21.35 1.36
N ALA A 95 -27.38 -21.34 2.07
CA ALA A 95 -27.32 -20.86 3.45
C ALA A 95 -27.91 -19.43 3.59
N GLY A 96 -28.83 -19.23 4.53
CA GLY A 96 -29.52 -17.95 4.75
C GLY A 96 -30.79 -17.73 3.92
N GLY A 97 -31.23 -18.75 3.17
CA GLY A 97 -32.53 -18.77 2.50
C GLY A 97 -33.72 -18.84 3.47
N ARG A 98 -34.94 -18.65 2.94
CA ARG A 98 -36.22 -18.76 3.68
C ARG A 98 -36.80 -20.18 3.68
N GLY A 99 -36.18 -21.12 2.97
CA GLY A 99 -36.66 -22.50 2.86
C GLY A 99 -36.17 -23.36 4.03
N ASP A 100 -36.88 -24.47 4.23
CA ASP A 100 -36.59 -25.46 5.29
C ASP A 100 -35.75 -26.64 4.75
N ASN A 101 -35.23 -26.52 3.52
CA ASN A 101 -34.49 -27.59 2.87
C ASN A 101 -33.02 -27.62 3.34
N PRO A 102 -32.30 -28.74 3.14
CA PRO A 102 -30.88 -28.83 3.46
C PRO A 102 -30.05 -27.77 2.74
N VAL A 103 -29.19 -27.07 3.49
CA VAL A 103 -28.43 -25.93 2.96
C VAL A 103 -27.05 -26.33 2.41
N VAL A 104 -26.67 -25.72 1.30
CA VAL A 104 -25.34 -25.81 0.69
C VAL A 104 -24.55 -24.55 1.02
N GLN A 105 -23.31 -24.72 1.47
CA GLN A 105 -22.37 -23.62 1.70
C GLN A 105 -21.68 -23.24 0.38
N GLY A 106 -21.88 -22.00 -0.07
CA GLY A 106 -21.39 -21.48 -1.34
C GLY A 106 -19.97 -20.91 -1.29
N PRO A 107 -19.41 -20.47 -2.44
CA PRO A 107 -19.98 -20.57 -3.79
C PRO A 107 -19.83 -21.97 -4.39
N VAL A 108 -20.89 -22.45 -5.07
CA VAL A 108 -20.91 -23.77 -5.71
C VAL A 108 -21.07 -23.69 -7.22
N THR A 109 -20.47 -24.64 -7.93
CA THR A 109 -20.63 -24.71 -9.40
C THR A 109 -21.93 -25.42 -9.73
N VAL A 110 -22.80 -24.74 -10.50
CA VAL A 110 -24.12 -25.24 -10.87
C VAL A 110 -24.11 -25.63 -12.35
N GLY A 111 -24.75 -26.76 -12.66
CA GLY A 111 -24.89 -27.22 -14.04
C GLY A 111 -26.01 -26.47 -14.77
N PRO A 112 -26.06 -26.53 -16.11
CA PRO A 112 -27.06 -25.80 -16.92
C PRO A 112 -28.51 -26.22 -16.67
N SER A 113 -28.73 -27.36 -16.00
CA SER A 113 -30.06 -27.84 -15.62
C SER A 113 -30.55 -27.28 -14.29
N ASP A 114 -29.67 -26.65 -13.49
CA ASP A 114 -29.89 -26.12 -12.13
C ASP A 114 -31.17 -26.64 -11.42
N PRO A 115 -31.22 -27.93 -11.05
CA PRO A 115 -32.46 -28.55 -10.61
C PRO A 115 -33.01 -27.96 -9.31
N ASN A 116 -32.10 -27.44 -8.47
CA ASN A 116 -32.39 -26.84 -7.17
C ASN A 116 -32.54 -25.31 -7.26
N GLY A 117 -32.45 -24.72 -8.46
CA GLY A 117 -32.60 -23.27 -8.65
C GLY A 117 -31.58 -22.41 -7.87
N LEU A 118 -30.38 -22.92 -7.63
CA LEU A 118 -29.35 -22.28 -6.81
C LEU A 118 -28.67 -21.09 -7.51
N ASP A 119 -28.72 -21.05 -8.85
CA ASP A 119 -28.10 -20.03 -9.70
C ASP A 119 -29.17 -19.10 -10.30
N ARG A 120 -29.60 -18.13 -9.50
CA ARG A 120 -30.69 -17.21 -9.90
C ARG A 120 -30.34 -16.33 -11.11
N ASN A 121 -29.07 -15.96 -11.28
CA ASN A 121 -28.64 -15.07 -12.37
C ASN A 121 -28.09 -15.83 -13.59
N HIS A 122 -28.12 -17.17 -13.55
CA HIS A 122 -27.72 -18.07 -14.64
C HIS A 122 -26.27 -17.86 -15.11
N ASN A 123 -25.36 -17.57 -14.18
CA ASN A 123 -23.94 -17.33 -14.49
C ASN A 123 -23.07 -18.59 -14.32
N GLY A 124 -23.66 -19.73 -13.94
CA GLY A 124 -23.03 -21.01 -13.65
C GLY A 124 -22.58 -21.19 -12.19
N ILE A 125 -22.93 -20.25 -11.30
CA ILE A 125 -22.48 -20.21 -9.90
C ILE A 125 -23.68 -20.02 -8.99
N GLY A 126 -23.92 -20.99 -8.11
CA GLY A 126 -24.97 -20.94 -7.10
C GLY A 126 -24.43 -20.51 -5.74
N CYS A 127 -25.32 -19.95 -4.91
CA CYS A 127 -25.03 -19.52 -3.55
C CYS A 127 -23.84 -18.54 -3.46
N GLU A 128 -23.75 -17.62 -4.42
CA GLU A 128 -22.88 -16.46 -4.32
C GLU A 128 -23.45 -15.47 -3.30
N SER A 129 -22.59 -15.00 -2.38
CA SER A 129 -22.92 -14.03 -1.33
C SER A 129 -23.09 -12.62 -1.87
#